data_AF-A0A6N2VAG1-F1
#
_entry.id   AF-A0A6N2VAG1-F1
#
_cell.length_a   1.000
_cell.length_b   1.000
_cell.length_c   1.000
_cell.angle_alpha   90.00
_cell.angle_beta   90.00
_cell.angle_gamma   90.00
#
_symmetry.space_group_name_H-M   'P 1'
#
loop_
_entity.id
_entity.type
_entity.pdbx_description
1 polymer ?
#
loop_
_entity_poly.entity_id
_entity_poly.type
_entity_poly.pdbx_seq_one_letter_code
_entity_poly.pdbx_strand_id
1 'polypeptide(L)'
;MSRLNLIVESLLRDIIEAQHAANCHAAGLARQYGKHGGVRGFQLPSAQIGSLEFDLKYAVTGTSGVEERQVLDAEQCSLFQQELAERVPAYAIRSIVMAVVHSNLPADEARSDFSSLLAREEQWKRNFCLYLGKKITAAVSGHEGALLRADSGLDKGLLAELLADVAEKEFMDNPDLADLFQGAQGDALRQECRTNLREGLSSFIDVLAEKYAFTRQVSNVVVDVEVETEKLKKMPENSIQTLHLNIAPAAVPAVLAEQNDVSGLAAQ
;
A
#
# COMPACT_ATOMS: atom_id res chain seq x y z
N MET A 1 19.54 -12.56 -15.99
CA MET A 1 18.69 -12.29 -14.80
C MET A 1 18.22 -13.55 -14.07
N SER A 2 17.81 -14.63 -14.75
CA SER A 2 17.25 -15.84 -14.08
C SER A 2 18.17 -16.49 -13.04
N ARG A 3 19.49 -16.53 -13.28
CA ARG A 3 20.45 -17.12 -12.35
C ARG A 3 20.63 -16.33 -11.05
N LEU A 4 20.59 -15.00 -11.10
CA LEU A 4 20.79 -14.17 -9.90
C LEU A 4 19.56 -14.23 -8.99
N ASN A 5 18.35 -14.19 -9.55
CA ASN A 5 17.13 -14.43 -8.78
C ASN A 5 17.14 -15.81 -8.12
N LEU A 6 17.55 -16.85 -8.82
CA LEU A 6 17.66 -18.19 -8.24
C LEU A 6 18.69 -18.27 -7.10
N ILE A 7 19.82 -17.56 -7.23
CA ILE A 7 20.85 -17.50 -6.17
C ILE A 7 20.30 -16.77 -4.94
N VAL A 8 19.65 -15.61 -5.13
CA VAL A 8 19.06 -14.83 -4.03
C VAL A 8 17.91 -15.59 -3.36
N GLU A 9 17.03 -16.23 -4.13
CA GLU A 9 15.96 -17.07 -3.61
C GLU A 9 16.48 -18.27 -2.82
N SER A 10 17.54 -18.94 -3.31
CA SER A 10 18.18 -20.05 -2.58
C SER A 10 18.79 -19.57 -1.27
N LEU A 11 19.54 -18.46 -1.28
CA LEU A 11 20.15 -17.87 -0.09
C LEU A 11 19.10 -17.48 0.95
N LEU A 12 18.03 -16.79 0.55
CA LEU A 12 16.96 -16.41 1.45
C LEU A 12 16.26 -17.63 2.05
N ARG A 13 16.03 -18.68 1.25
CA ARG A 13 15.46 -19.94 1.73
C ARG A 13 16.33 -20.60 2.79
N ASP A 14 17.63 -20.74 2.52
CA ASP A 14 18.58 -21.38 3.43
C ASP A 14 18.67 -20.61 4.76
N ILE A 15 18.63 -19.27 4.71
CA ILE A 15 18.66 -18.42 5.91
C ILE A 15 17.37 -18.57 6.72
N ILE A 16 16.20 -18.61 6.07
CA ILE A 16 14.91 -18.84 6.74
C ILE A 16 14.89 -20.23 7.39
N GLU A 17 15.40 -21.26 6.70
CA GLU A 17 15.51 -22.61 7.25
C GLU A 17 16.45 -22.67 8.46
N ALA A 18 17.60 -22.00 8.40
CA ALA A 18 18.52 -21.90 9.53
C ALA A 18 17.90 -21.18 10.74
N GLN A 19 17.17 -20.08 10.50
CA GLN A 19 16.43 -19.37 11.56
C GLN A 19 15.36 -20.28 12.18
N HIS A 20 14.60 -21.00 11.35
CA HIS A 20 13.59 -21.95 11.80
C HIS A 20 14.21 -23.06 12.67
N ALA A 21 15.33 -23.63 12.24
CA ALA A 21 16.06 -24.65 13.00
C ALA A 21 16.55 -24.13 14.36
N ALA A 22 17.09 -22.91 14.41
CA ALA A 22 17.53 -22.27 15.65
C ALA A 22 16.36 -22.04 16.63
N ASN A 23 15.21 -21.59 16.13
CA ASN A 23 14.00 -21.40 16.92
C ASN A 23 13.42 -22.73 17.43
N CYS A 24 13.42 -23.78 16.60
CA CYS A 24 13.01 -25.12 16.99
C CYS A 24 13.92 -25.69 18.09
N HIS A 25 15.24 -25.49 17.98
CA HIS A 25 16.19 -25.89 19.00
C HIS A 25 15.95 -25.16 20.33
N ALA A 26 15.77 -23.83 20.29
CA ALA A 26 15.42 -23.05 21.46
C ALA A 26 14.14 -23.59 22.13
N ALA A 27 13.06 -23.80 21.37
CA ALA A 27 11.81 -24.36 21.89
C ALA A 27 11.99 -25.76 22.51
N GLY A 28 12.85 -26.60 21.90
CA GLY A 28 13.25 -27.89 22.47
C GLY A 28 13.91 -27.76 23.83
N LEU A 29 14.82 -26.80 24.00
CA LEU A 29 15.47 -26.51 25.28
C LEU A 29 14.46 -26.06 26.35
N ALA A 30 13.51 -25.17 26.04
CA ALA A 30 12.47 -24.80 27.04
C ALA A 30 11.65 -26.00 27.50
N ARG A 31 11.31 -26.92 26.59
CA ARG A 31 10.59 -28.15 26.97
C ARG A 31 11.42 -29.03 27.91
N GLN A 32 12.72 -29.14 27.68
CA GLN A 32 13.63 -29.90 28.57
C GLN A 32 13.75 -29.23 29.95
N TYR A 33 13.97 -27.92 29.98
CA TYR A 33 14.07 -27.17 31.24
C TYR A 33 12.75 -27.12 32.02
N GLY A 34 11.61 -27.05 31.34
CA GLY A 34 10.28 -27.10 31.95
C GLY A 34 9.94 -28.44 32.60
N LYS A 35 10.51 -29.55 32.11
CA LYS A 35 10.33 -30.90 32.71
C LYS A 35 11.05 -31.05 34.05
N HIS A 36 12.12 -30.29 34.29
CA HIS A 36 12.91 -30.35 35.53
C HIS A 36 12.56 -29.25 36.54
N GLY A 37 11.40 -28.59 36.37
CA GLY A 37 10.73 -27.81 37.42
C GLY A 37 11.25 -26.39 37.68
N GLY A 38 12.35 -25.98 37.08
CA GLY A 38 12.98 -24.68 37.40
C GLY A 38 12.56 -23.48 36.55
N VAL A 39 11.99 -23.68 35.36
CA VAL A 39 11.94 -22.61 34.35
C VAL A 39 10.62 -22.54 33.57
N ARG A 40 9.48 -22.79 34.25
CA ARG A 40 8.15 -22.45 33.71
C ARG A 40 8.05 -20.93 33.58
N GLY A 41 8.18 -20.42 32.35
CA GLY A 41 8.08 -18.98 32.06
C GLY A 41 9.38 -18.34 31.53
N PHE A 42 10.42 -19.12 31.24
CA PHE A 42 11.61 -18.59 30.55
C PHE A 42 11.24 -18.16 29.13
N GLN A 43 11.33 -16.86 28.85
CA GLN A 43 11.29 -16.38 27.48
C GLN A 43 12.59 -16.78 26.79
N LEU A 44 12.48 -17.69 25.82
CA LEU A 44 13.63 -18.08 25.02
C LEU A 44 13.98 -16.97 24.03
N PRO A 45 15.27 -16.73 23.76
CA PRO A 45 15.67 -15.88 22.66
C PRO A 45 15.21 -16.50 21.33
N SER A 46 14.41 -15.77 20.58
CA SER A 46 14.09 -16.11 19.19
C SER A 46 15.19 -15.60 18.27
N ALA A 47 15.74 -16.47 17.42
CA ALA A 47 16.55 -16.04 16.29
C ALA A 47 15.68 -15.23 15.33
N GLN A 48 16.09 -14.01 15.05
CA GLN A 48 15.48 -13.12 14.08
C GLN A 48 16.51 -12.78 13.00
N ILE A 49 16.10 -12.79 11.75
CA ILE A 49 16.92 -12.29 10.65
C ILE A 49 16.92 -10.76 10.76
N GLY A 50 18.09 -10.18 11.03
CA GLY A 50 18.32 -8.74 11.01
C GLY A 50 18.62 -8.24 9.60
N SER A 51 19.45 -7.19 9.50
CA SER A 51 19.98 -6.75 8.21
C SER A 51 20.91 -7.80 7.64
N LEU A 52 20.73 -8.14 6.36
CA LEU A 52 21.59 -9.04 5.61
C LEU A 52 22.36 -8.23 4.58
N GLU A 53 23.68 -8.33 4.59
CA GLU A 53 24.56 -7.69 3.60
C GLU A 53 25.32 -8.76 2.83
N PHE A 54 25.29 -8.69 1.50
CA PHE A 54 26.00 -9.62 0.62
C PHE A 54 26.70 -8.88 -0.51
N ASP A 55 27.92 -9.33 -0.81
CA ASP A 55 28.69 -8.86 -1.94
C ASP A 55 28.75 -9.95 -3.01
N LEU A 56 28.11 -9.71 -4.15
CA LEU A 56 28.19 -10.61 -5.29
C LEU A 56 29.16 -10.05 -6.31
N LYS A 57 30.28 -10.75 -6.52
CA LYS A 57 31.21 -10.45 -7.62
C LYS A 57 30.69 -11.07 -8.91
N TYR A 58 30.70 -10.28 -9.97
CA TYR A 58 30.30 -10.73 -11.31
C TYR A 58 31.16 -10.05 -12.37
N ALA A 59 31.27 -10.66 -13.54
CA ALA A 59 31.93 -10.07 -14.69
C ALA A 59 30.97 -10.04 -15.88
N VAL A 60 30.99 -8.94 -16.63
CA VAL A 60 30.20 -8.80 -17.85
C VAL A 60 30.92 -9.52 -18.99
N THR A 61 30.29 -10.56 -19.53
CA THR A 61 30.86 -11.37 -20.63
C THR A 61 30.37 -10.93 -22.00
N GLY A 62 29.30 -10.14 -22.07
CA GLY A 62 28.73 -9.65 -23.32
C GLY A 62 27.36 -9.03 -23.13
N THR A 63 26.73 -8.67 -24.25
CA THR A 63 25.34 -8.20 -24.29
C THR A 63 24.53 -9.18 -25.12
N SER A 64 23.49 -9.76 -24.53
CA SER A 64 22.64 -10.76 -25.19
C SER A 64 21.48 -10.15 -25.97
N GLY A 65 21.28 -8.83 -25.87
CA GLY A 65 20.26 -8.11 -26.64
C GLY A 65 19.72 -6.88 -25.92
N VAL A 66 18.59 -6.39 -26.42
CA VAL A 66 17.80 -5.31 -25.80
C VAL A 66 16.46 -5.90 -25.38
N GLU A 67 16.12 -5.78 -24.11
CA GLU A 67 14.80 -6.08 -23.59
C GLU A 67 14.00 -4.80 -23.47
N GLU A 68 12.83 -4.79 -24.09
CA GLU A 68 11.85 -3.74 -23.89
C GLU A 68 10.91 -4.14 -22.76
N ARG A 69 10.76 -3.24 -21.79
CA ARG A 69 9.81 -3.40 -20.69
C ARG A 69 8.99 -2.14 -20.54
N GLN A 70 7.71 -2.31 -20.23
CA GLN A 70 6.90 -1.20 -19.74
C GLN A 70 7.21 -1.00 -18.27
N VAL A 71 7.44 0.25 -17.89
CA VAL A 71 7.59 0.69 -16.51
C VAL A 71 6.64 1.83 -16.24
N LEU A 72 6.24 2.00 -14.98
CA LEU A 72 5.43 3.15 -14.58
C LEU A 72 6.19 4.46 -14.80
N ASP A 73 5.50 5.46 -15.29
CA ASP A 73 6.01 6.82 -15.43
C ASP A 73 5.69 7.60 -14.15
N ALA A 74 6.67 7.66 -13.24
CA ALA A 74 6.50 8.30 -11.93
C ALA A 74 6.15 9.79 -12.02
N GLU A 75 6.62 10.50 -13.05
CA GLU A 75 6.31 11.91 -13.24
C GLU A 75 4.84 12.09 -13.63
N GLN A 76 4.38 11.33 -14.62
CA GLN A 76 2.97 11.36 -15.04
C GLN A 76 2.03 10.92 -13.90
N CYS A 77 2.41 9.91 -13.12
CA CYS A 77 1.64 9.46 -11.96
C CYS A 77 1.55 10.56 -10.89
N SER A 78 2.64 11.26 -10.60
CA SER A 78 2.65 12.37 -9.64
C SER A 78 1.77 13.53 -10.09
N LEU A 79 1.82 13.90 -11.38
CA LEU A 79 0.99 14.97 -11.92
C LEU A 79 -0.50 14.62 -11.87
N PHE A 80 -0.85 13.38 -12.23
CA PHE A 80 -2.21 12.87 -12.13
C PHE A 80 -2.74 12.91 -10.68
N GLN A 81 -1.93 12.48 -9.70
CA GLN A 81 -2.29 12.55 -8.28
C GLN A 81 -2.52 13.99 -7.80
N GLN A 82 -1.71 14.94 -8.28
CA GLN A 82 -1.90 16.35 -7.97
C GLN A 82 -3.23 16.87 -8.53
N GLU A 83 -3.56 16.58 -9.80
CA GLU A 83 -4.81 17.04 -10.40
C GLU A 83 -6.04 16.40 -9.71
N LEU A 84 -5.94 15.15 -9.25
CA LEU A 84 -6.96 14.51 -8.41
C LEU A 84 -7.15 15.29 -7.10
N ALA A 85 -6.07 15.55 -6.36
CA ALA A 85 -6.12 16.23 -5.06
C ALA A 85 -6.67 17.66 -5.17
N GLU A 86 -6.47 18.34 -6.31
CA GLU A 86 -6.99 19.68 -6.55
C GLU A 86 -8.48 19.70 -6.94
N ARG A 87 -8.94 18.71 -7.72
CA ARG A 87 -10.28 18.77 -8.36
C ARG A 87 -11.33 17.91 -7.66
N VAL A 88 -10.95 16.74 -7.14
CA VAL A 88 -11.87 15.80 -6.51
C VAL A 88 -12.55 16.37 -5.26
N PRO A 89 -11.87 17.10 -4.35
CA PRO A 89 -12.53 17.65 -3.17
C PRO A 89 -13.73 18.55 -3.48
N ALA A 90 -13.56 19.49 -4.42
CA ALA A 90 -14.62 20.41 -4.81
C ALA A 90 -15.78 19.67 -5.48
N TYR A 91 -15.48 18.64 -6.28
CA TYR A 91 -16.49 17.78 -6.89
C TYR A 91 -17.27 16.99 -5.83
N ALA A 92 -16.57 16.33 -4.91
CA ALA A 92 -17.16 15.51 -3.86
C ALA A 92 -18.09 16.33 -2.96
N ILE A 93 -17.62 17.50 -2.50
CA ILE A 93 -18.44 18.42 -1.72
C ILE A 93 -19.70 18.79 -2.49
N ARG A 94 -19.56 19.24 -3.75
CA ARG A 94 -20.71 19.64 -4.56
C ARG A 94 -21.71 18.50 -4.78
N SER A 95 -21.22 17.29 -5.08
CA SER A 95 -22.07 16.12 -5.33
C SER A 95 -22.93 15.78 -4.10
N ILE A 96 -22.28 15.69 -2.94
CA ILE A 96 -22.95 15.39 -1.66
C ILE A 96 -23.95 16.49 -1.32
N VAL A 97 -23.53 17.76 -1.44
CA VAL A 97 -24.41 18.90 -1.13
C VAL A 97 -25.66 18.91 -2.00
N MET A 98 -25.50 18.62 -3.29
CA MET A 98 -26.64 18.53 -4.21
C MET A 98 -27.59 17.41 -3.81
N ALA A 99 -27.08 16.21 -3.49
CA ALA A 99 -27.92 15.10 -3.04
C ALA A 99 -28.69 15.46 -1.75
N VAL A 100 -28.02 16.07 -0.77
CA VAL A 100 -28.65 16.53 0.47
C VAL A 100 -29.77 17.54 0.20
N VAL A 101 -29.52 18.56 -0.63
CA VAL A 101 -30.50 19.61 -0.95
C VAL A 101 -31.73 19.05 -1.69
N HIS A 102 -31.55 18.07 -2.57
CA HIS A 102 -32.63 17.49 -3.37
C HIS A 102 -33.33 16.29 -2.73
N SER A 103 -32.87 15.84 -1.56
CA SER A 103 -33.48 14.72 -0.85
C SER A 103 -34.91 15.04 -0.37
N ASN A 104 -35.65 14.04 0.13
CA ASN A 104 -37.01 14.20 0.67
C ASN A 104 -37.07 14.29 2.21
N LEU A 105 -35.95 14.57 2.89
CA LEU A 105 -35.94 14.83 4.34
C LEU A 105 -36.90 15.99 4.70
N PRO A 106 -37.45 16.01 5.92
CA PRO A 106 -38.28 17.11 6.39
C PRO A 106 -37.57 18.46 6.19
N ALA A 107 -38.34 19.51 5.88
CA ALA A 107 -37.83 20.88 5.83
C ALA A 107 -37.55 21.36 7.26
N ASP A 108 -36.51 20.80 7.87
CA ASP A 108 -36.04 21.19 9.21
C ASP A 108 -34.88 22.20 9.09
N GLU A 109 -34.61 22.91 10.18
CA GLU A 109 -33.56 23.94 10.29
C GLU A 109 -32.21 23.46 9.74
N ALA A 110 -31.89 22.16 9.91
CA ALA A 110 -30.68 21.51 9.42
C ALA A 110 -30.42 21.67 7.89
N ARG A 111 -31.44 21.72 7.04
CA ARG A 111 -31.27 21.93 5.58
C ARG A 111 -30.95 23.36 5.20
N SER A 112 -31.65 24.29 5.85
CA SER A 112 -31.42 25.73 5.73
C SER A 112 -30.02 26.09 6.25
N ASP A 113 -29.64 25.48 7.37
CA ASP A 113 -28.32 25.65 8.00
C ASP A 113 -27.22 25.05 7.13
N PHE A 114 -27.40 23.87 6.55
CA PHE A 114 -26.39 23.26 5.68
C PHE A 114 -26.11 24.09 4.41
N SER A 115 -27.17 24.57 3.73
CA SER A 115 -27.01 25.42 2.54
C SER A 115 -26.37 26.78 2.88
N SER A 116 -26.73 27.36 4.03
CA SER A 116 -26.18 28.63 4.49
C SER A 116 -24.77 28.53 5.08
N LEU A 117 -24.41 27.42 5.73
CA LEU A 117 -23.05 27.09 6.20
C LEU A 117 -22.06 27.00 5.04
N LEU A 118 -22.44 26.33 3.96
CA LEU A 118 -21.60 26.19 2.77
C LEU A 118 -21.50 27.48 1.93
N ALA A 119 -22.52 28.34 1.98
CA ALA A 119 -22.56 29.59 1.25
C ALA A 119 -21.84 30.75 1.97
N ARG A 120 -21.76 30.75 3.31
CA ARG A 120 -21.21 31.87 4.09
C ARG A 120 -19.71 31.84 4.30
N GLU A 121 -19.04 30.70 4.16
CA GLU A 121 -17.60 30.60 4.44
C GLU A 121 -16.78 30.04 3.26
N GLU A 122 -16.47 30.90 2.28
CA GLU A 122 -15.52 30.58 1.20
C GLU A 122 -14.18 30.07 1.76
N GLN A 123 -13.72 30.63 2.88
CA GLN A 123 -12.46 30.24 3.49
C GLN A 123 -12.53 28.83 4.08
N TRP A 124 -13.66 28.46 4.71
CA TRP A 124 -13.89 27.11 5.21
C TRP A 124 -13.91 26.10 4.08
N LYS A 125 -14.64 26.40 2.99
CA LYS A 125 -14.67 25.55 1.79
C LYS A 125 -13.28 25.35 1.20
N ARG A 126 -12.46 26.40 1.12
CA ARG A 126 -11.05 26.30 0.66
C ARG A 126 -10.23 25.42 1.60
N ASN A 127 -10.31 25.65 2.90
CA ASN A 127 -9.57 24.88 3.91
C ASN A 127 -9.99 23.39 3.89
N PHE A 128 -11.28 23.11 3.76
CA PHE A 128 -11.81 21.76 3.70
C PHE A 128 -11.43 21.05 2.39
N CYS A 129 -11.45 21.75 1.25
CA CYS A 129 -10.90 21.23 0.00
C CYS A 129 -9.42 20.86 0.13
N LEU A 130 -8.61 21.71 0.77
CA LEU A 130 -7.20 21.41 1.02
C LEU A 130 -7.01 20.21 1.96
N TYR A 131 -7.85 20.10 2.99
CA TYR A 131 -7.85 18.95 3.89
C TYR A 131 -8.17 17.64 3.15
N LEU A 132 -9.29 17.60 2.43
CA LEU A 132 -9.69 16.45 1.64
C LEU A 132 -8.65 16.11 0.56
N GLY A 133 -8.06 17.11 -0.09
CA GLY A 133 -6.98 16.91 -1.07
C GLY A 133 -5.81 16.15 -0.46
N LYS A 134 -5.37 16.51 0.75
CA LYS A 134 -4.32 15.78 1.48
C LYS A 134 -4.71 14.35 1.81
N LYS A 135 -5.97 14.11 2.19
CA LYS A 135 -6.49 12.76 2.48
C LYS A 135 -6.54 11.89 1.23
N ILE A 136 -6.94 12.46 0.11
CA ILE A 136 -6.92 11.81 -1.20
C ILE A 136 -5.50 11.43 -1.59
N THR A 137 -4.55 12.36 -1.50
CA THR A 137 -3.13 12.07 -1.78
C THR A 137 -2.64 10.91 -0.92
N ALA A 138 -2.87 10.96 0.39
CA ALA A 138 -2.45 9.89 1.30
C ALA A 138 -3.09 8.53 0.96
N ALA A 139 -4.38 8.51 0.61
CA ALA A 139 -5.09 7.30 0.24
C ALA A 139 -4.54 6.71 -1.07
N VAL A 140 -4.36 7.54 -2.10
CA VAL A 140 -3.87 7.10 -3.42
C VAL A 140 -2.42 6.61 -3.32
N SER A 141 -1.53 7.35 -2.64
CA SER A 141 -0.13 6.93 -2.44
C SER A 141 -0.04 5.63 -1.63
N GLY A 142 -0.93 5.42 -0.65
CA GLY A 142 -1.00 4.17 0.11
C GLY A 142 -1.45 2.95 -0.70
N HIS A 143 -2.06 3.15 -1.86
CA HIS A 143 -2.60 2.09 -2.72
C HIS A 143 -1.98 2.08 -4.13
N GLU A 144 -0.87 2.80 -4.35
CA GLU A 144 -0.25 2.93 -5.68
C GLU A 144 0.01 1.58 -6.36
N GLY A 145 0.57 0.60 -5.63
CA GLY A 145 0.87 -0.72 -6.20
C GLY A 145 -0.36 -1.56 -6.58
N ALA A 146 -1.54 -1.24 -6.01
CA ALA A 146 -2.80 -1.86 -6.40
C ALA A 146 -3.47 -1.12 -7.55
N LEU A 147 -3.36 0.22 -7.57
CA LEU A 147 -3.98 1.10 -8.56
C LEU A 147 -3.21 1.13 -9.89
N LEU A 148 -1.89 1.04 -9.84
CA LEU A 148 -1.00 1.20 -10.99
C LEU A 148 -0.23 -0.09 -11.23
N ARG A 149 -0.50 -0.73 -12.36
CA ARG A 149 0.31 -1.87 -12.82
C ARG A 149 0.88 -1.59 -14.19
N ALA A 150 2.12 -2.02 -14.41
CA ALA A 150 2.83 -1.76 -15.66
C ALA A 150 2.17 -2.42 -16.88
N ASP A 151 1.39 -3.50 -16.68
CA ASP A 151 0.73 -4.29 -17.71
C ASP A 151 -0.75 -3.89 -17.94
N SER A 152 -1.46 -3.45 -16.90
CA SER A 152 -2.88 -3.06 -16.98
C SER A 152 -3.15 -1.56 -16.91
N GLY A 153 -2.12 -0.74 -16.64
CA GLY A 153 -2.28 0.71 -16.44
C GLY A 153 -2.96 1.06 -15.12
N LEU A 154 -3.84 2.07 -15.16
CA LEU A 154 -4.60 2.57 -14.00
C LEU A 154 -5.91 1.78 -13.82
N ASP A 155 -6.11 1.20 -12.63
CA ASP A 155 -7.40 0.66 -12.20
C ASP A 155 -8.35 1.79 -11.79
N LYS A 156 -9.13 2.25 -12.77
CA LYS A 156 -10.08 3.36 -12.61
C LYS A 156 -11.23 3.02 -11.66
N GLY A 157 -11.66 1.76 -11.61
CA GLY A 157 -12.76 1.32 -10.77
C GLY A 157 -12.37 1.34 -9.29
N LEU A 158 -11.21 0.77 -8.98
CA LEU A 158 -10.64 0.83 -7.63
C LEU A 158 -10.36 2.26 -7.20
N LEU A 159 -9.86 3.11 -8.10
CA LEU A 159 -9.64 4.52 -7.81
C LEU A 159 -10.95 5.24 -7.46
N ALA A 160 -12.02 5.01 -8.21
CA ALA A 160 -13.32 5.64 -7.95
C ALA A 160 -13.88 5.25 -6.57
N GLU A 161 -13.79 3.96 -6.20
CA GLU A 161 -14.20 3.48 -4.87
C GLU A 161 -13.34 4.10 -3.77
N LEU A 162 -12.01 4.12 -3.94
CA LEU A 162 -11.09 4.70 -2.95
C LEU A 162 -11.38 6.19 -2.69
N LEU A 163 -11.65 6.96 -3.75
CA LEU A 163 -11.99 8.37 -3.62
C LEU A 163 -13.37 8.58 -2.97
N ALA A 164 -14.34 7.72 -3.28
CA ALA A 164 -15.65 7.74 -2.63
C ALA A 164 -15.55 7.40 -1.13
N ASP A 165 -14.72 6.41 -0.76
CA ASP A 165 -14.45 6.03 0.63
C ASP A 165 -13.82 7.17 1.43
N VAL A 166 -12.86 7.88 0.85
CA VAL A 166 -12.25 9.05 1.49
C VAL A 166 -13.31 10.12 1.74
N ALA A 167 -14.17 10.41 0.76
CA ALA A 167 -15.22 11.42 0.93
C ALA A 167 -16.28 10.99 1.94
N GLU A 168 -16.68 9.72 1.97
CA GLU A 168 -17.61 9.21 2.99
C GLU A 168 -17.01 9.37 4.38
N LYS A 169 -15.79 8.86 4.58
CA LYS A 169 -15.11 8.88 5.88
C LYS A 169 -14.78 10.28 6.39
N GLU A 170 -14.36 11.17 5.51
CA GLU A 170 -13.85 12.49 5.91
C GLU A 170 -14.91 13.59 5.82
N PHE A 171 -16.04 13.34 5.15
CA PHE A 171 -17.14 14.29 5.04
C PHE A 171 -18.46 13.75 5.57
N MET A 172 -18.96 12.60 5.12
CA MET A 172 -20.28 12.08 5.56
C MET A 172 -20.26 11.54 6.99
N ASP A 173 -19.13 10.99 7.44
CA ASP A 173 -18.93 10.53 8.83
C ASP A 173 -18.57 11.69 9.78
N ASN A 174 -18.58 12.94 9.31
CA ASN A 174 -18.30 14.09 10.16
C ASN A 174 -19.36 14.17 11.28
N PRO A 175 -18.96 14.24 12.56
CA PRO A 175 -19.89 14.35 13.69
C PRO A 175 -20.89 15.50 13.56
N ASP A 176 -20.49 16.62 12.96
CA ASP A 176 -21.36 17.79 12.77
C ASP A 176 -22.50 17.53 11.76
N LEU A 177 -22.38 16.47 10.95
CA LEU A 177 -23.39 16.04 9.97
C LEU A 177 -24.12 14.75 10.39
N ALA A 178 -23.86 14.23 11.59
CA ALA A 178 -24.38 12.94 12.02
C ALA A 178 -25.92 12.87 11.97
N ASP A 179 -26.58 13.95 12.39
CA ASP A 179 -28.05 14.06 12.40
C ASP A 179 -28.66 13.94 11.00
N LEU A 180 -27.93 14.38 9.97
CA LEU A 180 -28.40 14.36 8.59
C LEU A 180 -28.45 12.95 7.98
N PHE A 181 -27.56 12.07 8.44
CA PHE A 181 -27.44 10.70 7.95
C PHE A 181 -27.97 9.66 8.96
N GLN A 182 -28.72 10.09 9.97
CA GLN A 182 -29.27 9.19 10.97
C GLN A 182 -30.63 8.60 10.55
N GLY A 183 -30.83 7.31 10.86
CA GLY A 183 -32.09 6.60 10.65
C GLY A 183 -32.35 6.23 9.19
N ALA A 184 -33.48 5.56 8.92
CA ALA A 184 -33.73 4.92 7.62
C ALA A 184 -33.71 5.89 6.41
N GLN A 185 -34.14 7.14 6.60
CA GLN A 185 -34.05 8.17 5.54
C GLN A 185 -32.63 8.70 5.36
N GLY A 186 -31.87 8.84 6.45
CA GLY A 186 -30.45 9.22 6.43
C GLY A 186 -29.58 8.14 5.80
N ASP A 187 -29.84 6.86 6.10
CA ASP A 187 -29.16 5.72 5.47
C ASP A 187 -29.41 5.68 3.96
N ALA A 188 -30.65 5.90 3.53
CA ALA A 188 -30.99 5.98 2.11
C ALA A 188 -30.28 7.16 1.43
N LEU A 189 -30.23 8.33 2.09
CA LEU A 189 -29.50 9.49 1.58
C LEU A 189 -27.98 9.23 1.51
N ARG A 190 -27.41 8.53 2.49
CA ARG A 190 -25.99 8.13 2.47
C ARG A 190 -25.69 7.27 1.25
N GLN A 191 -26.52 6.26 1.00
CA GLN A 191 -26.37 5.40 -0.17
C GLN A 191 -26.53 6.16 -1.49
N GLU A 192 -27.46 7.11 -1.55
CA GLU A 192 -27.64 7.99 -2.72
C GLU A 192 -26.40 8.86 -2.94
N CYS A 193 -25.90 9.53 -1.90
CA CYS A 193 -24.67 10.33 -1.94
C CYS A 193 -23.49 9.50 -2.44
N ARG A 194 -23.27 8.29 -1.87
CA ARG A 194 -22.18 7.41 -2.26
C ARG A 194 -22.31 6.96 -3.71
N THR A 195 -23.50 6.56 -4.14
CA THR A 195 -23.75 6.10 -5.52
C THR A 195 -23.51 7.21 -6.53
N ASN A 196 -24.09 8.40 -6.32
CA ASN A 196 -23.93 9.56 -7.18
C ASN A 196 -22.47 10.02 -7.23
N LEU A 197 -21.79 10.02 -6.09
CA LEU A 197 -20.38 10.37 -6.00
C LEU A 197 -19.53 9.40 -6.82
N ARG A 198 -19.70 8.09 -6.62
CA ARG A 198 -18.93 7.07 -7.33
C ARG A 198 -19.12 7.16 -8.84
N GLU A 199 -20.36 7.22 -9.33
CA GLU A 199 -20.64 7.25 -10.77
C GLU A 199 -20.05 8.48 -11.46
N GLY A 200 -20.16 9.62 -10.80
CA GLY A 200 -19.60 10.85 -11.32
C GLY A 200 -18.07 10.93 -11.19
N LEU A 201 -17.49 10.32 -10.15
CA LEU A 201 -16.04 10.14 -10.05
C LEU A 201 -15.52 9.21 -11.14
N SER A 202 -16.18 8.09 -11.42
CA SER A 202 -15.80 7.20 -12.53
C SER A 202 -15.74 7.97 -13.86
N SER A 203 -16.80 8.74 -14.16
CA SER A 203 -16.85 9.58 -15.37
C SER A 203 -15.74 10.65 -15.39
N PHE A 204 -15.47 11.26 -14.24
CA PHE A 204 -14.40 12.26 -14.10
C PHE A 204 -13.00 11.65 -14.28
N ILE A 205 -12.75 10.49 -13.67
CA ILE A 205 -11.49 9.75 -13.77
C ILE A 205 -11.26 9.31 -15.20
N ASP A 206 -12.28 8.84 -15.90
CA ASP A 206 -12.16 8.43 -17.31
C ASP A 206 -11.59 9.56 -18.16
N VAL A 207 -12.18 10.74 -18.09
CA VAL A 207 -11.74 11.93 -18.84
C VAL A 207 -10.37 12.42 -18.36
N LEU A 208 -10.11 12.35 -17.06
CA LEU A 208 -8.83 12.83 -16.50
C LEU A 208 -7.67 11.93 -16.92
N ALA A 209 -7.86 10.61 -16.84
CA ALA A 209 -6.85 9.61 -17.12
C ALA A 209 -6.40 9.62 -18.59
N GLU A 210 -7.26 10.04 -19.53
CA GLU A 210 -6.91 10.19 -20.95
C GLU A 210 -5.78 11.20 -21.21
N LYS A 211 -5.53 12.13 -20.27
CA LYS A 211 -4.46 13.13 -20.40
C LYS A 211 -3.07 12.58 -20.05
N TYR A 212 -2.99 11.40 -19.44
CA TYR A 212 -1.76 10.90 -18.81
C TYR A 212 -1.32 9.57 -19.40
N ALA A 213 -0.02 9.44 -19.60
CA ALA A 213 0.62 8.18 -19.98
C ALA A 213 1.24 7.55 -18.72
N PHE A 214 0.50 6.64 -18.06
CA PHE A 214 0.94 6.01 -16.81
C PHE A 214 2.13 5.06 -16.97
N THR A 215 2.41 4.63 -18.20
CA THR A 215 3.49 3.71 -18.52
C THR A 215 4.36 4.28 -19.62
N ARG A 216 5.67 4.07 -19.50
CA ARG A 216 6.63 4.34 -20.57
C ARG A 216 7.40 3.07 -20.91
N GLN A 217 7.74 2.95 -22.19
CA GLN A 217 8.58 1.85 -22.67
C GLN A 217 10.04 2.20 -22.41
N VAL A 218 10.76 1.28 -21.77
CA VAL A 218 12.19 1.41 -21.52
C VAL A 218 12.90 0.22 -22.13
N SER A 219 13.92 0.52 -22.91
CA SER A 219 14.81 -0.45 -23.54
C SER A 219 16.03 -0.62 -22.65
N ASN A 220 16.15 -1.79 -22.01
CA ASN A 220 17.30 -2.13 -21.19
C ASN A 220 18.23 -3.05 -22.00
N VAL A 221 19.51 -2.74 -22.00
CA VAL A 221 20.52 -3.66 -22.55
C VAL A 221 20.62 -4.85 -21.60
N VAL A 222 20.38 -6.06 -22.12
CA VAL A 222 20.57 -7.29 -21.36
C VAL A 222 22.04 -7.66 -21.42
N VAL A 223 22.60 -7.83 -20.23
CA VAL A 223 24.02 -8.12 -20.05
C VAL A 223 24.18 -9.56 -19.59
N ASP A 224 25.03 -10.30 -20.29
CA ASP A 224 25.46 -11.63 -19.86
C ASP A 224 26.51 -11.47 -18.76
N VAL A 225 26.27 -12.16 -17.64
CA VAL A 225 27.15 -12.09 -16.47
C VAL A 225 27.65 -13.47 -16.08
N GLU A 226 28.96 -13.55 -15.84
CA GLU A 226 29.61 -14.70 -15.20
C GLU A 226 29.75 -14.42 -13.70
N VAL A 227 29.42 -15.41 -12.88
CA VAL A 227 29.42 -15.31 -11.42
C VAL A 227 30.23 -16.44 -10.77
N GLU A 228 30.68 -17.41 -11.55
CA GLU A 228 31.41 -18.56 -11.05
C GLU A 228 32.84 -18.19 -10.66
N THR A 229 33.20 -18.40 -9.40
CA THR A 229 34.48 -17.98 -8.80
C THR A 229 35.70 -18.44 -9.60
N GLU A 230 35.73 -19.70 -10.05
CA GLU A 230 36.86 -20.25 -10.80
C GLU A 230 37.02 -19.64 -12.20
N LYS A 231 35.93 -19.16 -12.79
CA LYS A 231 35.98 -18.44 -14.05
C LYS A 231 36.33 -16.97 -13.84
N LEU A 232 35.77 -16.33 -12.81
CA LEU A 232 36.09 -14.96 -12.43
C LEU A 232 37.59 -14.77 -12.16
N LYS A 233 38.26 -15.73 -11.51
CA LYS A 233 39.72 -15.71 -11.30
C LYS A 233 40.54 -15.60 -12.60
N LYS A 234 39.99 -16.05 -13.72
CA LYS A 234 40.63 -16.03 -15.04
C LYS A 234 40.30 -14.77 -15.84
N MET A 235 39.42 -13.92 -15.31
CA MET A 235 39.00 -12.68 -15.97
C MET A 235 39.86 -11.50 -15.49
N PRO A 236 40.05 -10.46 -16.32
CA PRO A 236 40.74 -9.24 -15.91
C PRO A 236 40.06 -8.57 -14.71
N GLU A 237 40.82 -8.14 -13.70
CA GLU A 237 40.26 -7.53 -12.48
C GLU A 237 39.37 -6.32 -12.76
N ASN A 238 39.72 -5.51 -13.75
CA ASN A 238 38.94 -4.34 -14.19
C ASN A 238 37.59 -4.70 -14.85
N SER A 239 37.35 -5.96 -15.17
CA SER A 239 36.06 -6.46 -15.70
C SER A 239 35.15 -7.06 -14.62
N ILE A 240 35.68 -7.25 -13.41
CA ILE A 240 34.92 -7.79 -12.27
C ILE A 240 34.30 -6.62 -11.51
N GLN A 241 32.98 -6.61 -11.40
CA GLN A 241 32.21 -5.67 -10.59
C GLN A 241 31.66 -6.37 -9.35
N THR A 242 31.28 -5.57 -8.35
CA THR A 242 30.67 -6.07 -7.12
C THR A 242 29.30 -5.43 -6.97
N LEU A 243 28.27 -6.27 -6.85
CA LEU A 243 26.92 -5.85 -6.48
C LEU A 243 26.78 -5.98 -4.96
N HIS A 244 26.59 -4.84 -4.29
CA HIS A 244 26.31 -4.78 -2.86
C HIS A 244 24.80 -4.86 -2.65
N LEU A 245 24.33 -5.90 -1.97
CA LEU A 245 22.93 -6.14 -1.63
C LEU A 245 22.75 -5.96 -0.13
N ASN A 246 21.92 -5.00 0.27
CA ASN A 246 21.50 -4.83 1.66
C ASN A 246 19.99 -5.13 1.76
N ILE A 247 19.65 -6.18 2.49
CA ILE A 247 18.27 -6.60 2.75
C ILE A 247 17.98 -6.36 4.23
N ALA A 248 17.23 -5.31 4.52
CA ALA A 248 16.77 -5.00 5.87
C ALA A 248 15.29 -5.39 6.02
N PRO A 249 14.88 -6.03 7.13
CA PRO A 249 13.48 -6.29 7.43
C PRO A 249 12.73 -4.95 7.63
N ALA A 250 11.62 -4.74 6.94
CA ALA A 250 10.81 -3.52 7.06
C ALA A 250 10.15 -3.36 8.44
N ALA A 251 9.87 -4.48 9.11
CA ALA A 251 9.46 -4.54 10.49
C ALA A 251 9.82 -5.92 11.05
N VAL A 252 10.38 -5.97 12.26
CA VAL A 252 10.60 -7.21 12.98
C VAL A 252 9.41 -7.39 13.92
N PRO A 253 8.45 -8.29 13.65
CA PRO A 253 7.36 -8.54 14.58
C PRO A 253 7.94 -9.10 15.87
N ALA A 254 7.84 -8.33 16.95
CA ALA A 254 8.03 -8.86 18.29
C ALA A 254 6.85 -9.80 18.57
N VAL A 255 7.11 -11.11 18.52
CA VAL A 255 6.17 -12.07 19.06
C VAL A 255 6.19 -11.89 20.57
N LEU A 256 5.28 -11.07 21.10
CA LEU A 256 4.87 -11.22 22.48
C LEU A 256 4.24 -12.61 22.55
N ALA A 257 4.91 -13.53 23.25
CA ALA A 257 4.27 -14.78 23.61
C ALA A 257 3.05 -14.41 24.45
N GLU A 258 1.86 -14.43 23.85
CA GLU A 258 0.64 -14.49 24.63
C GLU A 258 0.81 -15.67 25.57
N GLN A 259 0.66 -15.40 26.86
CA GLN A 259 0.54 -16.47 27.84
C GLN A 259 -0.68 -17.27 27.42
N ASN A 260 -0.45 -18.35 26.67
CA ASN A 260 -1.51 -19.29 26.36
C ASN A 260 -2.08 -19.76 27.69
N ASP A 261 -3.29 -19.28 27.93
CA ASP A 261 -4.21 -19.75 28.94
C ASP A 261 -4.21 -21.28 28.88
N VAL A 262 -3.70 -21.93 29.92
CA VAL A 262 -3.68 -23.40 30.05
C VAL A 262 -5.08 -23.92 30.44
N SER A 263 -6.11 -23.28 29.93
CA SER A 263 -7.50 -23.46 30.35
C SER A 263 -8.34 -24.21 29.29
N GLY A 264 -7.71 -24.96 28.39
CA GLY A 264 -8.38 -25.59 27.24
C GLY A 264 -7.95 -27.01 26.86
N LEU A 265 -7.20 -27.73 27.68
CA LEU A 265 -6.91 -29.16 27.47
C LEU A 265 -7.32 -29.97 28.71
N ALA A 266 -8.61 -29.94 28.99
CA ALA A 266 -9.31 -30.95 29.77
C ALA A 266 -10.53 -31.39 28.96
N ALA A 267 -10.57 -32.70 28.63
CA ALA A 267 -11.53 -33.41 27.77
C ALA A 267 -11.41 -33.04 26.27
N GLN A 268 -11.21 -33.96 25.32
CA GLN A 268 -11.45 -35.40 25.21
C GLN A 268 -10.30 -36.09 24.48
#